data_AF-A0A096B5V6-F1
#
_entry.id   AF-A0A096B5V6-F1
#
_cell.length_a   1.000
_cell.length_b   1.000
_cell.length_c   1.000
_cell.angle_alpha   90.00
_cell.angle_beta   90.00
_cell.angle_gamma   90.00
#
_symmetry.space_group_name_H-M   'P 1'
#
loop_
_entity.id
_entity.type
_entity.pdbx_description
1 polymer ?
#
loop_
_entity_poly.entity_id
_entity_poly.type
_entity_poly.pdbx_seq_one_letter_code
_entity_poly.pdbx_strand_id
1 'polypeptide(L)'
;MKLSGFESGGKVELHASEDTLVVLKQRMTAMELLRAARSLQKLATDLHVHLARVCGHCDGCDGECPFEGGDEVDLPDYLREEAGIPEKAKLCASVDEEEHTVTISEADYDHDLRDVPEEVLEMFRDAEICVGELEERLILGDVVYGD
;
A
#
# COMPACT_ATOMS: atom_id res chain seq x y z
N MET A 1 16.77 17.32 17.71
CA MET A 1 16.14 18.61 17.34
C MET A 1 17.10 19.71 16.86
N LYS A 2 18.42 19.65 17.10
CA LYS A 2 19.37 20.66 16.55
C LYS A 2 19.54 20.61 15.01
N LEU A 3 19.16 19.51 14.36
CA LEU A 3 19.30 19.31 12.90
C LEU A 3 18.15 19.89 12.07
N SER A 4 17.02 20.23 12.68
CA SER A 4 15.80 20.66 11.98
C SER A 4 15.64 22.18 11.86
N GLY A 5 16.63 22.96 12.27
CA GLY A 5 16.59 24.43 12.17
C GLY A 5 15.57 25.10 13.10
N PHE A 6 15.00 24.36 14.06
CA PHE A 6 14.13 24.96 15.09
C PHE A 6 14.95 25.86 16.01
N GLU A 7 14.55 27.13 16.10
CA GLU A 7 15.07 28.04 17.11
C GLU A 7 14.67 27.56 18.51
N SER A 8 15.58 27.67 19.48
CA SER A 8 15.30 27.34 20.88
C SER A 8 14.13 28.19 21.40
N GLY A 9 12.98 27.55 21.66
CA GLY A 9 11.76 28.23 22.13
C GLY A 9 10.76 28.62 21.02
N GLY A 10 11.04 28.26 19.76
CA GLY A 10 10.08 28.42 18.66
C GLY A 10 8.85 27.54 18.85
N LYS A 11 7.66 28.09 18.61
CA LYS A 11 6.41 27.32 18.63
C LYS A 11 6.39 26.33 17.46
N VAL A 12 5.95 25.10 17.74
CA VAL A 12 5.82 24.02 16.77
C VAL A 12 4.36 23.64 16.56
N GLU A 13 4.10 23.04 15.41
CA GLU A 13 2.83 22.42 15.05
C GLU A 13 3.04 20.91 14.93
N LEU A 14 2.06 20.13 15.43
CA LEU A 14 2.10 18.67 15.43
C LEU A 14 0.96 18.15 14.55
N HIS A 15 1.31 17.36 13.54
CA HIS A 15 0.35 16.63 12.71
C HIS A 15 0.48 15.15 13.04
N ALA A 16 -0.57 14.58 13.64
CA ALA A 16 -0.67 13.14 13.87
C ALA A 16 -1.56 12.53 12.78
N SER A 17 -1.07 11.45 12.18
CA SER A 17 -1.81 10.60 11.25
C SER A 17 -1.60 9.14 11.65
N GLU A 18 -2.25 8.22 10.94
CA GLU A 18 -1.96 6.80 11.08
C GLU A 18 -0.45 6.57 10.89
N ASP A 19 0.13 5.84 11.84
CA ASP A 19 1.54 5.44 11.93
C ASP A 19 2.61 6.54 11.88
N THR A 20 2.23 7.82 11.87
CA THR A 20 3.18 8.93 11.69
C THR A 20 2.87 10.15 12.57
N LEU A 21 3.93 10.78 13.09
CA LEU A 21 3.88 12.10 13.74
C LEU A 21 4.85 13.06 13.05
N VAL A 22 4.33 14.14 12.48
CA VAL A 22 5.13 15.19 11.85
C VAL A 22 5.18 16.43 12.74
N VAL A 23 6.39 16.92 12.99
CA VAL A 23 6.63 18.16 13.75
C VAL A 23 7.11 19.26 12.80
N LEU A 24 6.32 20.31 12.65
CA LEU A 24 6.61 21.46 11.79
C LEU A 24 6.80 22.75 12.58
N LYS A 25 7.41 23.75 11.94
CA LYS A 25 7.54 25.10 12.51
C LYS A 25 6.19 25.81 12.36
N GLN A 26 5.65 26.38 13.44
CA GLN A 26 4.32 27.00 13.41
C GLN A 26 4.21 28.19 12.45
N ARG A 27 5.32 28.92 12.24
CA ARG A 27 5.38 30.05 11.31
C ARG A 27 6.53 29.87 10.34
N MET A 28 6.18 29.75 9.07
CA MET A 28 7.14 29.54 7.99
C MET A 28 6.98 30.61 6.91
N THR A 29 8.09 31.02 6.31
CA THR A 29 8.14 31.67 5.01
C THR A 29 7.84 30.65 3.89
N ALA A 30 7.51 31.13 2.70
CA ALA A 30 7.25 30.25 1.55
C ALA A 30 8.42 29.28 1.27
N MET A 31 9.67 29.75 1.39
CA MET A 31 10.85 28.90 1.19
C MET A 31 11.05 27.87 2.31
N GLU A 32 10.70 28.19 3.56
CA GLU A 32 10.74 27.22 4.66
C GLU A 32 9.68 26.13 4.46
N LEU A 33 8.47 26.51 4.03
CA LEU A 33 7.39 25.55 3.74
C LEU A 33 7.75 24.63 2.57
N LEU A 34 8.29 25.17 1.47
CA LEU A 34 8.75 24.36 0.33
C LEU A 34 9.86 23.38 0.72
N ARG A 35 10.77 23.77 1.61
CA ARG A 35 11.81 22.86 2.12
C ARG A 35 11.21 21.77 2.99
N ALA A 36 10.29 22.11 3.89
CA ALA A 36 9.60 21.12 4.73
C ALA A 36 8.85 20.09 3.87
N ALA A 37 8.05 20.55 2.90
CA ALA A 37 7.33 19.68 1.97
C ALA A 37 8.28 18.75 1.21
N ARG A 38 9.39 19.28 0.67
CA ARG A 38 10.40 18.46 -0.02
C ARG A 38 11.04 17.43 0.90
N SER A 39 11.31 17.77 2.16
CA SER A 39 11.87 16.83 3.14
C SER A 39 10.89 15.70 3.47
N LEU A 40 9.60 16.01 3.62
CA LEU A 40 8.55 15.00 3.83
C LEU A 40 8.40 14.09 2.60
N GLN A 41 8.38 14.68 1.39
CA GLN A 41 8.33 13.92 0.15
C GLN A 41 9.53 12.97 0.03
N LYS A 42 10.74 13.44 0.38
CA LYS A 42 11.93 12.59 0.38
C LYS A 42 11.77 11.40 1.33
N LEU A 43 11.27 11.65 2.54
CA LEU A 43 11.03 10.57 3.50
C LEU A 43 10.01 9.56 2.97
N ALA A 44 8.90 10.01 2.38
CA ALA A 44 7.92 9.14 1.74
C ALA A 44 8.56 8.27 0.64
N THR A 45 9.39 8.88 -0.23
CA THR A 45 10.15 8.14 -1.25
C THR A 45 11.12 7.14 -0.63
N ASP A 46 11.84 7.50 0.43
CA ASP A 46 12.77 6.59 1.10
C ASP A 46 12.03 5.37 1.71
N LEU A 47 10.80 5.56 2.22
CA LEU A 47 9.93 4.47 2.70
C LEU A 47 9.44 3.59 1.56
N HIS A 48 8.99 4.17 0.44
CA HIS A 48 8.60 3.39 -0.75
C HIS A 48 9.78 2.58 -1.32
N VAL A 49 10.98 3.15 -1.34
CA VAL A 49 12.20 2.44 -1.77
C VAL A 49 12.54 1.29 -0.82
N HIS A 50 12.32 1.47 0.49
CA HIS A 50 12.48 0.37 1.44
C HIS A 50 11.50 -0.76 1.14
N LEU A 51 10.21 -0.45 0.99
CA LEU A 51 9.19 -1.42 0.64
C LEU A 51 9.52 -2.12 -0.69
N ALA A 52 9.92 -1.37 -1.71
CA ALA A 52 10.33 -1.93 -3.01
C ALA A 52 11.49 -2.92 -2.89
N ARG A 53 12.45 -2.69 -2.00
CA ARG A 53 13.55 -3.64 -1.74
C ARG A 53 13.08 -4.92 -1.07
N VAL A 54 12.06 -4.83 -0.22
CA VAL A 54 11.43 -5.98 0.41
C VAL A 54 10.67 -6.80 -0.63
N CYS A 55 9.97 -6.13 -1.54
CA CYS A 55 9.23 -6.76 -2.64
C CYS A 55 10.15 -7.36 -3.72
N GLY A 56 11.34 -6.81 -3.90
CA GLY A 56 12.30 -7.29 -4.89
C GLY A 56 11.91 -6.97 -6.33
N HIS A 57 12.77 -7.39 -7.24
CA HIS A 57 12.57 -7.20 -8.68
C HIS A 57 11.54 -8.19 -9.22
N CYS A 58 10.76 -7.77 -10.20
CA CYS A 58 9.87 -8.66 -10.94
C CYS A 58 10.67 -9.37 -12.04
N ASP A 59 11.02 -10.64 -11.83
CA ASP A 59 11.73 -11.46 -12.85
C ASP A 59 10.83 -11.92 -14.01
N GLY A 60 9.60 -11.38 -14.08
CA GLY A 60 8.58 -11.73 -15.05
C GLY A 60 7.72 -12.90 -14.60
N CYS A 61 6.41 -12.77 -14.81
CA CYS A 61 5.48 -13.89 -14.74
C CYS A 61 5.53 -14.64 -16.08
N ASP A 62 5.12 -15.92 -16.10
CA ASP A 62 4.92 -16.67 -17.34
C ASP A 62 3.68 -16.11 -18.09
N GLY A 63 3.83 -14.97 -18.76
CA GLY A 63 2.76 -14.26 -19.47
C GLY A 63 2.51 -12.84 -18.94
N GLU A 64 1.28 -12.36 -19.10
CA GLU A 64 0.82 -11.11 -18.47
C GLU A 64 0.77 -11.30 -16.96
N CYS A 65 1.16 -10.28 -16.21
CA CYS A 65 1.15 -10.36 -14.75
C CYS A 65 -0.31 -10.45 -14.28
N PRO A 66 -0.69 -11.45 -13.46
CA PRO A 66 -2.08 -11.59 -12.99
C PRO A 66 -2.51 -10.42 -12.10
N PHE A 67 -1.56 -9.60 -11.64
CA PHE A 67 -1.77 -8.40 -10.84
C PHE A 67 -1.68 -7.10 -11.66
N GLU A 68 -1.51 -7.16 -12.99
CA GLU A 68 -1.54 -5.99 -13.89
C GLU A 68 -2.98 -5.62 -14.29
N GLY A 69 -3.84 -5.37 -13.29
CA GLY A 69 -5.23 -4.94 -13.52
C GLY A 69 -6.08 -6.07 -14.10
N GLY A 70 -6.61 -6.90 -13.20
CA GLY A 70 -7.45 -8.03 -13.58
C GLY A 70 -8.85 -7.62 -14.04
N ASP A 71 -9.47 -8.46 -14.86
CA ASP A 71 -10.90 -8.41 -15.13
C ASP A 71 -11.67 -8.67 -13.82
N GLU A 72 -12.46 -7.70 -13.38
CA GLU A 72 -13.34 -7.87 -12.22
C GLU A 72 -14.46 -8.86 -12.55
N VAL A 73 -14.67 -9.84 -11.65
CA VAL A 73 -15.82 -10.74 -11.72
C VAL A 73 -16.90 -10.20 -10.79
N ASP A 74 -17.98 -9.70 -11.37
CA ASP A 74 -19.17 -9.31 -10.61
C ASP A 74 -19.84 -10.54 -9.99
N LEU A 75 -19.93 -10.60 -8.65
CA LEU A 75 -20.71 -11.59 -7.93
C LEU A 75 -22.15 -11.08 -7.74
N PRO A 76 -23.17 -11.69 -8.37
CA PRO A 76 -24.56 -11.31 -8.17
C PRO A 76 -24.98 -11.36 -6.69
N ASP A 77 -25.76 -10.38 -6.25
CA ASP A 77 -26.20 -10.27 -4.84
C ASP A 77 -26.87 -11.53 -4.30
N TYR A 78 -27.70 -12.20 -5.11
CA TYR A 78 -28.39 -13.41 -4.66
C TYR A 78 -27.40 -14.55 -4.34
N LEU A 79 -26.31 -14.70 -5.11
CA LEU A 79 -25.27 -15.70 -4.82
C LEU A 79 -24.47 -15.31 -3.58
N ARG A 80 -24.15 -14.02 -3.45
CA ARG A 80 -23.45 -13.48 -2.27
C ARG A 80 -24.26 -13.73 -0.99
N GLU A 81 -25.56 -13.44 -1.01
CA GLU A 81 -26.47 -13.64 0.11
C GLU A 81 -26.67 -15.13 0.45
N GLU A 82 -26.85 -15.99 -0.55
CA GLU A 82 -26.96 -17.44 -0.36
C GLU A 82 -25.67 -18.05 0.20
N ALA A 83 -24.51 -17.51 -0.19
CA ALA A 83 -23.20 -17.89 0.36
C ALA A 83 -22.93 -17.30 1.76
N GLY A 84 -23.78 -16.37 2.23
CA GLY A 84 -23.60 -15.70 3.52
C GLY A 84 -22.48 -14.66 3.55
N ILE A 85 -22.03 -14.18 2.38
CA ILE A 85 -20.94 -13.20 2.25
C ILE A 85 -21.49 -11.78 2.50
N PRO A 86 -20.89 -10.97 3.39
CA PRO A 86 -21.32 -9.58 3.60
C PRO A 86 -21.19 -8.70 2.35
N GLU A 87 -22.08 -7.71 2.18
CA GLU A 87 -22.09 -6.80 1.01
C GLU A 87 -20.76 -6.04 0.82
N LYS A 88 -20.04 -5.78 1.91
CA LYS A 88 -18.77 -5.04 1.91
C LYS A 88 -17.56 -5.92 2.17
N ALA A 89 -17.75 -7.24 2.18
CA ALA A 89 -16.65 -8.16 2.34
C ALA A 89 -15.73 -8.09 1.13
N LYS A 90 -14.42 -8.15 1.39
CA LYS A 90 -13.44 -8.41 0.35
C LYS A 90 -13.66 -9.83 -0.16
N LEU A 91 -13.65 -9.98 -1.48
CA LEU A 91 -13.77 -11.29 -2.12
C LEU A 91 -12.38 -11.85 -2.42
N CYS A 92 -12.23 -13.15 -2.18
CA CYS A 92 -11.11 -13.97 -2.60
C CYS A 92 -11.62 -15.02 -3.59
N ALA A 93 -10.82 -15.31 -4.63
CA ALA A 93 -11.09 -16.37 -5.58
C ALA A 93 -9.97 -17.41 -5.52
N SER A 94 -10.32 -18.66 -5.27
CA SER A 94 -9.38 -19.79 -5.24
C SER A 94 -9.69 -20.78 -6.36
N VAL A 95 -8.65 -21.26 -7.03
CA VAL A 95 -8.77 -22.29 -8.08
C VAL A 95 -8.50 -23.65 -7.47
N ASP A 96 -9.42 -24.59 -7.69
CA ASP A 96 -9.20 -26.02 -7.50
C ASP A 96 -8.86 -26.63 -8.86
N GLU A 97 -7.58 -26.94 -9.09
CA GLU A 97 -7.10 -27.50 -10.35
C GLU A 97 -7.55 -28.95 -10.58
N GLU A 98 -7.80 -29.71 -9.51
CA GLU A 98 -8.20 -31.12 -9.60
C GLU A 98 -9.67 -31.24 -10.03
N GLU A 99 -10.53 -30.43 -9.40
CA GLU A 99 -11.97 -30.40 -9.70
C GLU A 99 -12.31 -29.43 -10.83
N HIS A 100 -11.34 -28.64 -11.32
CA HIS A 100 -11.51 -27.59 -12.31
C HIS A 100 -12.61 -26.59 -11.93
N THR A 101 -12.61 -26.16 -10.67
CA THR A 101 -13.58 -25.18 -10.14
C THR A 101 -12.91 -23.91 -9.64
N VAL A 102 -13.65 -22.81 -9.66
CA VAL A 102 -13.27 -21.55 -9.01
C VAL A 102 -14.25 -21.32 -7.88
N THR A 103 -13.75 -21.15 -6.67
CA THR A 103 -14.54 -20.83 -5.49
C THR A 103 -14.36 -19.36 -5.15
N ILE A 104 -15.47 -18.65 -4.94
CA ILE A 104 -15.47 -17.27 -4.44
C ILE A 104 -15.93 -17.30 -2.99
N SER A 105 -15.15 -16.68 -2.10
CA SER A 105 -15.46 -16.57 -0.67
C SER A 105 -15.18 -15.17 -0.14
N GLU A 106 -15.66 -14.90 1.07
CA GLU A 106 -15.12 -13.82 1.89
C GLU A 106 -13.61 -14.06 2.09
N ALA A 107 -12.81 -13.01 1.92
CA ALA A 107 -11.38 -13.02 2.21
C ALA A 107 -11.16 -13.07 3.72
N ASP A 108 -10.14 -13.83 4.13
CA ASP A 108 -9.73 -13.97 5.53
C ASP A 108 -8.59 -13.01 5.95
N TYR A 109 -8.28 -12.04 5.09
CA TYR A 109 -7.26 -11.03 5.27
C TYR A 109 -7.83 -9.61 5.18
N ASP A 110 -7.20 -8.67 5.89
CA ASP A 110 -7.63 -7.28 5.96
C ASP A 110 -7.15 -6.46 4.76
N HIS A 111 -5.94 -6.72 4.26
CA HIS A 111 -5.27 -5.90 3.26
C HIS A 111 -4.84 -6.66 2.01
N ASP A 112 -4.95 -6.00 0.86
CA ASP A 112 -4.50 -6.46 -0.45
C ASP A 112 -4.22 -5.26 -1.36
N LEU A 113 -3.76 -5.50 -2.59
CA LEU A 113 -3.41 -4.47 -3.57
C LEU A 113 -4.57 -3.50 -3.86
N ARG A 114 -5.84 -3.88 -3.67
CA ARG A 114 -7.00 -2.99 -3.88
C ARG A 114 -7.06 -1.84 -2.87
N ASP A 115 -6.36 -1.96 -1.74
CA ASP A 115 -6.23 -0.87 -0.77
C ASP A 115 -5.08 0.11 -1.11
N VAL A 116 -4.17 -0.29 -2.01
CA VAL A 116 -2.99 0.49 -2.34
C VAL A 116 -3.35 1.53 -3.41
N PRO A 117 -2.99 2.82 -3.23
CA PRO A 117 -3.22 3.84 -4.25
C PRO A 117 -2.56 3.47 -5.58
N GLU A 118 -3.30 3.62 -6.69
CA GLU A 118 -2.84 3.25 -8.03
C GLU A 118 -1.51 3.94 -8.41
N GLU A 119 -1.31 5.19 -7.99
CA GLU A 119 -0.06 5.93 -8.21
C GLU A 119 1.18 5.24 -7.62
N VAL A 120 1.01 4.50 -6.51
CA VAL A 120 2.08 3.70 -5.89
C VAL A 120 2.31 2.41 -6.67
N LEU A 121 1.25 1.76 -7.13
CA LEU A 121 1.35 0.55 -7.95
C LEU A 121 2.00 0.83 -9.30
N GLU A 122 1.63 1.94 -9.95
CA GLU A 122 2.28 2.43 -11.17
C GLU A 122 3.78 2.66 -10.94
N MET A 123 4.15 3.33 -9.84
CA MET A 123 5.55 3.54 -9.47
C MET A 123 6.31 2.23 -9.30
N PHE A 124 5.69 1.21 -8.70
CA PHE A 124 6.32 -0.09 -8.50
C PHE A 124 6.50 -0.83 -9.82
N ARG A 125 5.47 -0.85 -10.67
CA ARG A 125 5.52 -1.47 -12.00
C ARG A 125 6.55 -0.79 -12.91
N ASP A 126 6.57 0.54 -12.96
CA ASP A 126 7.54 1.33 -13.73
C ASP A 126 9.00 1.09 -13.27
N ALA A 127 9.18 0.78 -11.99
CA ALA A 127 10.47 0.43 -11.40
C ALA A 127 10.78 -1.09 -11.47
N GLU A 128 9.97 -1.87 -12.18
CA GLU A 128 10.09 -3.33 -12.32
C GLU A 128 10.14 -4.04 -10.95
N ILE A 129 9.35 -3.58 -9.99
CA ILE A 129 9.19 -4.16 -8.65
C ILE A 129 8.01 -5.13 -8.66
N CYS A 130 8.16 -6.28 -7.99
CA CYS A 130 7.12 -7.30 -7.97
C CYS A 130 5.91 -6.88 -7.11
N VAL A 131 4.80 -6.53 -7.77
CA VAL A 131 3.53 -6.23 -7.08
C VAL A 131 2.84 -7.49 -6.52
N GLY A 132 3.14 -8.67 -7.06
CA GLY A 132 2.66 -9.94 -6.47
C GLY A 132 3.31 -10.23 -5.11
N GLU A 133 4.58 -9.90 -4.94
CA GLU A 133 5.21 -9.98 -3.62
C GLU A 133 4.60 -8.93 -2.67
N LEU A 134 4.27 -7.73 -3.16
CA LEU A 134 3.55 -6.73 -2.35
C LEU A 134 2.18 -7.26 -1.90
N GLU A 135 1.41 -7.91 -2.78
CA GLU A 135 0.14 -8.57 -2.44
C GLU A 135 0.34 -9.58 -1.30
N GLU A 136 1.35 -10.44 -1.40
CA GLU A 136 1.64 -11.44 -0.37
C GLU A 136 1.93 -10.79 0.99
N ARG A 137 2.72 -9.72 1.04
CA ARG A 137 3.00 -8.99 2.30
C ARG A 137 1.76 -8.34 2.90
N LEU A 138 0.89 -7.79 2.07
CA LEU A 138 -0.36 -7.18 2.51
C LEU A 138 -1.30 -8.24 3.11
N ILE A 139 -1.43 -9.39 2.44
CA ILE A 139 -2.26 -10.52 2.92
C ILE A 139 -1.70 -11.12 4.20
N LEU A 140 -0.38 -11.34 4.27
CA LEU A 140 0.28 -11.93 5.45
C LEU A 140 0.31 -10.96 6.64
N GLY A 141 0.29 -9.65 6.39
CA GLY A 141 0.41 -8.63 7.43
C GLY A 141 1.74 -8.69 8.19
N ASP A 142 2.83 -9.04 7.52
CA ASP A 142 4.16 -9.18 8.13
C ASP A 142 4.84 -7.83 8.38
N VAL A 143 5.83 -7.82 9.29
CA VAL A 143 6.58 -6.61 9.60
C VAL A 143 7.67 -6.41 8.55
N VAL A 144 7.51 -5.38 7.71
CA VAL A 144 8.44 -5.05 6.62
C VAL A 144 9.36 -3.87 6.92
N TYR A 145 9.14 -3.13 8.01
CA TYR A 145 9.92 -1.94 8.37
C TYR A 145 10.24 -1.86 9.88
N GLY A 146 11.52 -1.63 10.20
CA GLY A 146 12.04 -1.67 11.57
C GLY A 146 12.38 -3.10 12.00
N ASP A 147 13.50 -3.26 12.71
CA ASP A 147 13.94 -4.55 13.29
C ASP A 147 13.11 -4.93 14.53
#